data_AF-A0A8T6U8J6-F1
#
_entry.id   AF-A0A8T6U8J6-F1
#
_cell.length_a   1.000
_cell.length_b   1.000
_cell.length_c   1.000
_cell.angle_alpha   90.00
_cell.angle_beta   90.00
_cell.angle_gamma   90.00
#
_symmetry.space_group_name_H-M   'P 1'
#
loop_
_entity.id
_entity.type
_entity.pdbx_description
1 polymer ?
#
loop_
_entity_poly.entity_id
_entity_poly.type
_entity_poly.pdbx_seq_one_letter_code
_entity_poly.pdbx_strand_id
1 'polypeptide(L)'
;MRNGSAVSYTISAVIMTAVTLTLVLVASSYTYQALEQQRGATEFDAAKKSILAFDDALRDAAWKPEATRSARFTVNYGQLELIPNVPLVVNVTGYQNASLSLSREVLTGYISYKTKTTYVSFEEGSSTYFLGSNRTLADGAASYGRASIEQNAGWVNMVLDYGVRAMKTSTVNVTQGNQTVRVNNVDIWITRINITNWSTYVGEFDLRVHTLTVATESFAGDDGNGYSLGAEKQCNISVRLGSNPLDTTSIDLDGDKVALNFVIATLQVTV
;
A
#
# COMPACT_ATOMS: atom_id res chain seq x y z
N MET A 1 -41.82 46.50 -56.10
CA MET A 1 -40.64 45.69 -55.73
C MET A 1 -40.11 46.14 -54.37
N ARG A 2 -40.59 45.55 -53.26
CA ARG A 2 -40.05 45.84 -51.90
C ARG A 2 -40.44 44.78 -50.84
N ASN A 3 -40.49 43.50 -51.22
CA ASN A 3 -40.82 42.39 -50.30
C ASN A 3 -39.66 41.39 -50.07
N GLY A 4 -38.56 41.47 -50.83
CA GLY A 4 -37.43 40.53 -50.70
C GLY A 4 -36.46 40.86 -49.55
N SER A 5 -36.31 42.14 -49.20
CA SER A 5 -35.34 42.56 -48.17
C SER A 5 -35.78 42.18 -46.76
N ALA A 6 -37.03 42.45 -46.39
CA ALA A 6 -37.57 42.13 -45.06
C ALA A 6 -37.56 40.61 -44.79
N VAL A 7 -37.89 39.79 -45.78
CA VAL A 7 -37.85 38.32 -45.68
C VAL A 7 -36.42 37.81 -45.49
N SER A 8 -35.45 38.40 -46.20
CA SER A 8 -34.03 38.06 -46.06
C SER A 8 -33.46 38.42 -44.67
N TYR A 9 -33.84 39.58 -44.11
CA TYR A 9 -33.46 39.96 -42.75
C TYR A 9 -34.06 39.01 -41.69
N THR A 10 -35.34 38.63 -41.83
CA THR A 10 -35.98 37.70 -40.91
C THR A 10 -35.38 36.29 -40.98
N ILE A 11 -35.10 35.78 -42.20
CA ILE A 11 -34.45 34.47 -42.36
C ILE A 11 -33.03 34.50 -41.76
N SER A 12 -32.27 35.57 -42.01
CA SER A 12 -30.92 35.72 -41.45
C SER A 12 -30.95 35.81 -39.91
N ALA A 13 -31.93 36.52 -39.35
CA ALA A 13 -32.12 36.59 -37.90
C ALA A 13 -32.45 35.23 -37.30
N VAL A 14 -33.31 34.42 -37.93
CA VAL A 14 -33.65 33.06 -37.48
C VAL A 14 -32.45 32.12 -37.57
N ILE A 15 -31.65 32.22 -38.64
CA ILE A 15 -30.42 31.43 -38.76
C ILE A 15 -29.41 31.83 -37.68
N MET A 16 -29.20 33.13 -37.44
CA MET A 16 -28.30 33.61 -36.39
C MET A 16 -28.74 33.16 -34.99
N THR A 17 -30.04 33.24 -34.68
CA THR A 17 -30.53 32.77 -33.37
C THR A 17 -30.41 31.26 -33.24
N ALA A 18 -30.72 30.48 -34.28
CA ALA A 18 -30.55 29.04 -34.27
C ALA A 18 -29.08 28.62 -34.07
N VAL A 19 -28.15 29.24 -34.78
CA VAL A 19 -26.70 28.99 -34.64
C VAL A 19 -26.20 29.42 -33.26
N THR A 20 -26.69 30.54 -32.73
CA THR A 20 -26.31 30.98 -31.38
C THR A 20 -26.76 29.96 -30.33
N LEU A 21 -28.00 29.47 -30.43
CA LEU A 21 -28.52 28.45 -29.51
C LEU A 21 -27.73 27.14 -29.59
N THR A 22 -27.40 26.67 -30.80
CA THR A 22 -26.61 25.44 -30.95
C THR A 22 -25.20 25.60 -30.40
N LEU A 23 -24.53 26.73 -30.65
CA LEU A 23 -23.20 27.00 -30.10
C LEU A 23 -23.22 27.06 -28.56
N VAL A 24 -24.24 27.69 -27.97
CA VAL A 24 -24.39 27.76 -26.51
C VAL A 24 -24.58 26.35 -25.92
N LEU A 25 -25.38 25.49 -26.55
CA LEU A 25 -25.57 24.12 -26.08
C LEU A 25 -24.29 23.29 -26.16
N VAL A 26 -23.55 23.40 -27.27
CA VAL A 26 -22.25 22.72 -27.44
C VAL A 26 -21.23 23.22 -26.41
N ALA A 27 -21.13 24.54 -26.23
CA ALA A 27 -20.23 25.14 -25.25
C ALA A 27 -20.59 24.74 -23.81
N SER A 28 -21.88 24.70 -23.47
CA SER A 28 -22.37 24.25 -22.16
C SER A 28 -22.02 22.77 -21.91
N SER A 29 -22.21 21.91 -22.91
CA SER A 29 -21.86 20.48 -22.81
C SER A 29 -20.36 20.29 -22.62
N TYR A 30 -19.54 21.00 -23.39
CA TYR A 30 -18.09 20.97 -23.26
C TYR A 30 -17.63 21.47 -21.89
N THR A 31 -18.19 22.58 -21.42
CA THR A 31 -17.85 23.16 -20.10
C THR A 31 -18.21 22.19 -18.97
N TYR A 32 -19.34 21.50 -19.08
CA TYR A 32 -19.73 20.48 -18.10
C TYR A 32 -18.72 19.33 -18.06
N GLN A 33 -18.32 18.79 -19.22
CA GLN A 33 -17.32 17.73 -19.31
C GLN A 33 -15.97 18.16 -18.72
N ALA A 34 -15.49 19.36 -19.07
CA ALA A 34 -14.24 19.90 -18.56
C ALA A 34 -14.29 20.09 -17.03
N LEU A 35 -15.40 20.58 -16.50
CA LEU A 35 -15.60 20.75 -15.05
C LEU A 35 -15.61 19.40 -14.33
N GLU A 36 -16.28 18.39 -14.90
CA GLU A 36 -16.31 17.04 -14.32
C GLU A 36 -14.91 16.42 -14.30
N GLN A 37 -14.14 16.59 -15.37
CA GLN A 37 -12.74 16.17 -15.44
C GLN A 37 -11.87 16.82 -14.37
N GLN A 38 -11.99 18.14 -14.20
CA GLN A 38 -11.25 18.86 -13.16
C GLN A 38 -11.62 18.40 -11.75
N ARG A 39 -12.91 18.12 -11.48
CA ARG A 39 -13.35 17.61 -10.18
C ARG A 39 -12.80 16.21 -9.91
N GLY A 40 -12.84 15.31 -10.89
CA GLY A 40 -12.26 13.97 -10.76
C GLY A 40 -10.74 14.02 -10.53
N ALA A 41 -10.02 14.88 -11.25
CA ALA A 41 -8.58 15.09 -11.04
C ALA A 41 -8.27 15.65 -9.65
N THR A 42 -9.07 16.61 -9.17
CA THR A 42 -8.92 17.19 -7.84
C THR A 42 -9.19 16.15 -6.75
N GLU A 43 -10.19 15.29 -6.93
CA GLU A 43 -10.46 14.18 -6.02
C GLU A 43 -9.29 13.19 -6.00
N PHE A 44 -8.70 12.86 -7.13
CA PHE A 44 -7.54 11.97 -7.19
C PHE A 44 -6.38 12.48 -6.32
N ASP A 45 -6.06 13.77 -6.41
CA ASP A 45 -5.03 14.40 -5.56
C ASP A 45 -5.42 14.41 -4.08
N ALA A 46 -6.71 14.60 -3.76
CA ALA A 46 -7.23 14.52 -2.40
C ALA A 46 -7.14 13.09 -1.85
N ALA A 47 -7.54 12.09 -2.64
CA ALA A 47 -7.46 10.68 -2.29
C ALA A 47 -6.01 10.23 -2.04
N LYS A 48 -5.04 10.75 -2.82
CA LYS A 48 -3.61 10.52 -2.57
C LYS A 48 -3.18 11.01 -1.19
N LYS A 49 -3.65 12.19 -0.78
CA LYS A 49 -3.39 12.73 0.57
C LYS A 49 -4.11 11.93 1.66
N SER A 50 -5.35 11.49 1.42
CA SER A 50 -6.08 10.63 2.35
C SER A 50 -5.38 9.27 2.54
N ILE A 51 -4.80 8.69 1.48
CA ILE A 51 -3.99 7.48 1.56
C ILE A 51 -2.75 7.71 2.45
N LEU A 52 -2.03 8.81 2.26
CA LEU A 52 -0.88 9.15 3.11
C LEU A 52 -1.28 9.38 4.57
N ALA A 53 -2.38 10.08 4.82
CA ALA A 53 -2.91 10.25 6.17
C ALA A 53 -3.34 8.91 6.80
N PHE A 54 -3.84 7.98 5.99
CA PHE A 54 -4.17 6.65 6.46
C PHE A 54 -2.93 5.78 6.72
N ASP A 55 -1.87 5.93 5.93
CA ASP A 55 -0.55 5.35 6.23
C ASP A 55 -0.04 5.82 7.60
N ASP A 56 -0.10 7.13 7.86
CA ASP A 56 0.29 7.68 9.18
C ASP A 56 -0.56 7.09 10.31
N ALA A 57 -1.87 6.92 10.08
CA ALA A 57 -2.78 6.28 11.03
C ALA A 57 -2.42 4.81 11.29
N LEU A 58 -2.13 4.03 10.25
CA LEU A 58 -1.70 2.63 10.34
C LEU A 58 -0.38 2.51 11.11
N ARG A 59 0.62 3.35 10.78
CA ARG A 59 1.93 3.36 11.45
C ARG A 59 1.84 3.72 12.92
N ASP A 60 1.03 4.71 13.27
CA ASP A 60 0.85 5.13 14.67
C ASP A 60 0.11 4.07 15.49
N ALA A 61 -0.82 3.34 14.86
CA ALA A 61 -1.57 2.26 15.50
C ALA A 61 -0.77 0.95 15.65
N ALA A 62 -0.02 0.53 14.62
CA ALA A 62 0.61 -0.79 14.50
C ALA A 62 1.28 -1.31 15.77
N TRP A 63 2.03 -0.45 16.47
CA TRP A 63 2.88 -0.86 17.59
C TRP A 63 2.31 -0.48 18.96
N LYS A 64 1.04 -0.07 19.01
CA LYS A 64 0.34 0.32 20.24
C LYS A 64 -0.90 -0.58 20.41
N PRO A 65 -0.90 -1.49 21.39
CA PRO A 65 -2.07 -2.30 21.70
C PRO A 65 -3.29 -1.42 21.94
N GLU A 66 -4.46 -1.84 21.44
CA GLU A 66 -5.74 -1.13 21.58
C GLU A 66 -5.78 0.28 20.95
N ALA A 67 -4.77 0.67 20.17
CA ALA A 67 -4.77 1.96 19.51
C ALA A 67 -5.77 1.99 18.36
N THR A 68 -6.48 3.11 18.23
CA THR A 68 -7.41 3.37 17.15
C THR A 68 -7.07 4.70 16.49
N ARG A 69 -7.06 4.71 15.16
CA ARG A 69 -6.88 5.91 14.33
C ARG A 69 -7.82 5.88 13.14
N SER A 70 -7.97 7.01 12.46
CA SER A 70 -8.80 7.10 11.28
C SER A 70 -8.31 8.17 10.32
N ALA A 71 -8.62 8.01 9.05
CA ALA A 71 -8.43 9.02 8.02
C ALA A 71 -9.72 9.19 7.22
N ARG A 72 -10.05 10.44 6.86
CA ARG A 72 -11.23 10.76 6.07
C ARG A 72 -10.97 10.59 4.59
N PHE A 73 -11.95 10.01 3.90
CA PHE A 73 -12.00 9.89 2.46
C PHE A 73 -13.26 10.56 1.91
N THR A 74 -13.11 11.21 0.76
CA THR A 74 -14.20 11.78 -0.04
C THR A 74 -14.03 11.24 -1.45
N VAL A 75 -14.94 10.36 -1.88
CA VAL A 75 -14.80 9.57 -3.10
C VAL A 75 -16.09 9.62 -3.91
N ASN A 76 -16.21 10.51 -4.88
CA ASN A 76 -17.39 10.69 -5.72
C ASN A 76 -17.11 10.38 -7.21
N TYR A 77 -15.87 10.49 -7.64
CA TYR A 77 -15.41 10.25 -9.02
C TYR A 77 -14.55 9.00 -9.17
N GLY A 78 -14.41 8.23 -8.09
CA GLY A 78 -13.75 6.94 -8.05
C GLY A 78 -14.45 5.97 -7.10
N GLN A 79 -13.72 4.96 -6.64
CA GLN A 79 -14.15 4.06 -5.59
C GLN A 79 -12.96 3.61 -4.76
N LEU A 80 -13.16 3.46 -3.45
CA LEU A 80 -12.18 2.85 -2.55
C LEU A 80 -12.55 1.39 -2.31
N GLU A 81 -11.61 0.48 -2.48
CA GLU A 81 -11.74 -0.95 -2.25
C GLU A 81 -10.86 -1.39 -1.09
N LEU A 82 -11.41 -2.21 -0.21
CA LEU A 82 -10.68 -2.94 0.81
C LEU A 82 -10.55 -4.39 0.34
N ILE A 83 -9.33 -4.84 0.11
CA ILE A 83 -9.08 -6.16 -0.49
C ILE A 83 -8.42 -7.07 0.56
N PRO A 84 -9.07 -8.17 0.99
CA PRO A 84 -8.55 -9.06 2.03
C PRO A 84 -7.66 -10.19 1.47
N ASN A 85 -7.01 -10.91 2.38
CA ASN A 85 -6.45 -12.25 2.17
C ASN A 85 -5.38 -12.38 1.05
N VAL A 86 -4.52 -11.38 0.91
CA VAL A 86 -3.28 -11.51 0.14
C VAL A 86 -2.23 -12.25 0.97
N PRO A 87 -1.63 -13.34 0.45
CA PRO A 87 -0.61 -14.09 1.16
C PRO A 87 0.71 -13.31 1.19
N LEU A 88 1.23 -13.08 2.39
CA LEU A 88 2.57 -12.57 2.63
C LEU A 88 3.44 -13.71 3.16
N VAL A 89 4.39 -14.15 2.34
CA VAL A 89 5.30 -15.25 2.68
C VAL A 89 6.68 -14.67 3.00
N VAL A 90 7.19 -14.99 4.18
CA VAL A 90 8.53 -14.62 4.64
C VAL A 90 9.32 -15.90 4.85
N ASN A 91 10.46 -16.04 4.18
CA ASN A 91 11.39 -17.15 4.40
C ASN A 91 12.73 -16.64 4.88
N VAL A 92 13.28 -17.31 5.89
CA VAL A 92 14.59 -17.02 6.47
C VAL A 92 15.52 -18.21 6.28
N THR A 93 16.73 -17.95 5.81
CA THR A 93 17.80 -18.95 5.60
C THR A 93 19.17 -18.40 6.06
N GLY A 94 20.24 -19.20 5.98
CA GLY A 94 21.60 -18.77 6.36
C GLY A 94 22.10 -19.26 7.73
N TYR A 95 21.32 -20.08 8.44
CA TYR A 95 21.72 -20.76 9.68
C TYR A 95 21.86 -22.28 9.47
N GLN A 96 22.70 -22.93 10.29
CA GLN A 96 22.90 -24.39 10.32
C GLN A 96 21.65 -25.07 10.91
N ASN A 97 21.27 -26.23 10.37
CA ASN A 97 19.90 -26.79 10.25
C ASN A 97 19.11 -26.32 9.01
N ALA A 98 19.81 -26.14 7.88
CA ALA A 98 19.28 -25.79 6.55
C ALA A 98 18.18 -26.72 5.99
N SER A 99 17.88 -27.85 6.64
CA SER A 99 16.74 -28.72 6.30
C SER A 99 15.38 -28.12 6.67
N LEU A 100 15.36 -27.05 7.49
CA LEU A 100 14.17 -26.32 7.90
C LEU A 100 14.36 -24.83 7.60
N SER A 101 14.13 -24.42 6.33
CA SER A 101 13.89 -23.01 6.04
C SER A 101 12.70 -22.55 6.88
N LEU A 102 12.89 -21.53 7.71
CA LEU A 102 11.78 -21.01 8.48
C LEU A 102 10.93 -20.16 7.55
N SER A 103 9.75 -20.69 7.21
CA SER A 103 8.76 -20.06 6.37
C SER A 103 7.57 -19.63 7.22
N ARG A 104 7.15 -18.39 7.08
CA ARG A 104 5.94 -17.86 7.71
C ARG A 104 5.04 -17.27 6.65
N GLU A 105 3.81 -17.77 6.60
CA GLU A 105 2.74 -17.21 5.78
C GLU A 105 1.76 -16.44 6.66
N VAL A 106 1.46 -15.20 6.28
CA VAL A 106 0.47 -14.33 6.92
C VAL A 106 -0.49 -13.81 5.86
N LEU A 107 -1.80 -13.93 6.09
CA LEU A 107 -2.80 -13.30 5.22
C LEU A 107 -2.98 -11.84 5.64
N THR A 108 -2.69 -10.91 4.72
CA THR A 108 -2.84 -9.46 4.89
C THR A 108 -3.73 -8.88 3.81
N GLY A 109 -4.30 -7.70 4.02
CA GLY A 109 -5.05 -6.96 3.02
C GLY A 109 -4.31 -5.73 2.51
N TYR A 110 -4.92 -5.05 1.54
CA TYR A 110 -4.48 -3.75 1.06
C TYR A 110 -5.69 -2.86 0.72
N ILE A 111 -5.43 -1.56 0.63
CA ILE A 111 -6.43 -0.55 0.31
C ILE A 111 -6.17 -0.08 -1.12
N SER A 112 -7.20 0.01 -1.95
CA SER A 112 -7.07 0.46 -3.33
C SER A 112 -8.08 1.56 -3.65
N TYR A 113 -7.63 2.73 -4.11
CA TYR A 113 -8.50 3.72 -4.72
C TYR A 113 -8.44 3.58 -6.24
N LYS A 114 -9.58 3.59 -6.93
CA LYS A 114 -9.66 3.47 -8.39
C LYS A 114 -10.46 4.64 -8.98
N THR A 115 -9.96 5.22 -10.05
CA THR A 115 -10.68 6.23 -10.85
C THR A 115 -10.50 5.98 -12.34
N LYS A 116 -11.39 6.53 -13.17
CA LYS A 116 -11.34 6.35 -14.62
C LYS A 116 -10.19 7.15 -15.25
N THR A 117 -9.60 6.63 -16.32
CA THR A 117 -8.57 7.36 -17.08
C THR A 117 -9.05 8.66 -17.73
N THR A 118 -10.38 8.83 -17.83
CA THR A 118 -11.01 10.09 -18.27
C THR A 118 -10.78 11.25 -17.32
N TYR A 119 -10.48 10.98 -16.04
CA TYR A 119 -10.25 11.99 -15.01
C TYR A 119 -8.75 12.25 -14.80
N VAL A 120 -7.94 11.20 -14.76
CA VAL A 120 -6.49 11.28 -14.63
C VAL A 120 -5.87 10.21 -15.52
N SER A 121 -4.80 10.55 -16.26
CA SER A 121 -4.06 9.58 -17.06
C SER A 121 -2.55 9.74 -16.89
N PHE A 122 -1.88 8.61 -16.94
CA PHE A 122 -0.45 8.39 -16.92
C PHE A 122 -0.07 7.59 -18.18
N GLU A 123 1.23 7.33 -18.35
CA GLU A 123 1.68 6.41 -19.38
C GLU A 123 1.16 4.99 -19.07
N GLU A 124 0.62 4.29 -20.07
CA GLU A 124 0.06 2.96 -19.86
C GLU A 124 1.15 1.98 -19.42
N GLY A 125 0.87 1.18 -18.37
CA GLY A 125 1.86 0.29 -17.78
C GLY A 125 2.89 0.98 -16.88
N SER A 126 2.80 2.30 -16.67
CA SER A 126 3.61 2.98 -15.66
C SER A 126 3.11 2.67 -14.25
N SER A 127 4.07 2.34 -13.36
CA SER A 127 3.87 2.23 -11.92
C SER A 127 4.80 3.23 -11.23
N THR A 128 4.23 4.11 -10.41
CA THR A 128 5.01 5.11 -9.66
C THR A 128 4.72 5.01 -8.17
N TYR A 129 5.78 4.93 -7.37
CA TYR A 129 5.66 4.91 -5.91
C TYR A 129 5.70 6.34 -5.38
N PHE A 130 4.70 6.71 -4.58
CA PHE A 130 4.64 7.99 -3.89
C PHE A 130 4.81 7.87 -2.37
N LEU A 131 4.84 6.64 -1.86
CA LEU A 131 5.23 6.28 -0.51
C LEU A 131 6.06 5.00 -0.56
N GLY A 132 7.18 4.96 0.15
CA GLY A 132 8.04 3.78 0.23
C GLY A 132 8.80 3.52 -1.07
N SER A 133 9.03 2.25 -1.37
CA SER A 133 9.74 1.79 -2.57
C SER A 133 9.01 0.60 -3.22
N ASN A 134 9.52 0.13 -4.35
CA ASN A 134 9.02 -1.08 -5.02
C ASN A 134 9.39 -2.39 -4.31
N ARG A 135 10.12 -2.31 -3.20
CA ARG A 135 10.59 -3.46 -2.42
C ARG A 135 9.55 -3.85 -1.39
N THR A 136 9.30 -5.15 -1.21
CA THR A 136 8.41 -5.67 -0.15
C THR A 136 9.17 -5.84 1.15
N LEU A 137 10.51 -5.86 1.07
CA LEU A 137 11.41 -5.97 2.19
C LEU A 137 12.16 -4.65 2.38
N ALA A 138 11.93 -4.01 3.52
CA ALA A 138 12.70 -2.87 3.98
C ALA A 138 13.90 -3.37 4.79
N ASP A 139 15.10 -2.94 4.39
CA ASP A 139 16.30 -3.01 5.23
C ASP A 139 16.43 -1.73 6.06
N GLY A 140 17.02 -1.85 7.25
CA GLY A 140 17.37 -0.68 8.06
C GLY A 140 16.16 0.15 8.51
N ALA A 141 16.12 1.45 8.21
CA ALA A 141 15.16 2.42 8.74
C ALA A 141 14.04 2.81 7.74
N ALA A 142 13.93 2.12 6.60
CA ALA A 142 12.93 2.44 5.58
C ALA A 142 11.48 2.19 6.05
N SER A 143 10.52 2.92 5.48
CA SER A 143 9.09 2.79 5.78
C SER A 143 8.55 1.44 5.28
N TYR A 144 7.67 0.82 6.08
CA TYR A 144 6.99 -0.45 5.75
C TYR A 144 5.82 -0.25 4.80
N GLY A 145 5.13 0.90 4.91
CA GLY A 145 4.00 1.25 4.06
C GLY A 145 4.47 1.62 2.67
N ARG A 146 3.77 1.12 1.66
CA ARG A 146 4.08 1.35 0.25
C ARG A 146 2.81 1.80 -0.43
N ALA A 147 2.91 2.91 -1.14
CA ALA A 147 1.82 3.38 -1.95
C ALA A 147 2.27 3.65 -3.38
N SER A 148 1.60 3.00 -4.32
CA SER A 148 1.87 3.10 -5.75
C SER A 148 0.65 3.61 -6.51
N ILE A 149 0.91 4.21 -7.67
CA ILE A 149 -0.08 4.58 -8.68
C ILE A 149 0.20 3.74 -9.90
N GLU A 150 -0.80 3.01 -10.38
CA GLU A 150 -0.70 2.14 -11.54
C GLU A 150 -1.86 2.40 -12.51
N GLN A 151 -1.52 2.67 -13.78
CA GLN A 151 -2.53 2.78 -14.82
C GLN A 151 -2.71 1.45 -15.55
N ASN A 152 -3.93 0.95 -15.46
CA ASN A 152 -4.45 -0.16 -16.27
C ASN A 152 -5.42 0.38 -17.33
N ALA A 153 -5.79 -0.45 -18.31
CA ALA A 153 -6.71 -0.06 -19.37
C ALA A 153 -8.04 0.50 -18.80
N GLY A 154 -8.25 1.82 -18.96
CA GLY A 154 -9.45 2.52 -18.51
C GLY A 154 -9.48 2.95 -17.04
N TRP A 155 -8.49 2.55 -16.22
CA TRP A 155 -8.48 2.83 -14.78
C TRP A 155 -7.09 3.21 -14.26
N VAL A 156 -7.04 4.20 -13.37
CA VAL A 156 -5.89 4.52 -12.54
C VAL A 156 -6.16 4.04 -11.13
N ASN A 157 -5.24 3.24 -10.59
CA ASN A 157 -5.34 2.65 -9.26
C ASN A 157 -4.26 3.26 -8.37
N MET A 158 -4.62 3.67 -7.16
CA MET A 158 -3.67 3.89 -6.08
C MET A 158 -3.80 2.73 -5.11
N VAL A 159 -2.69 2.09 -4.76
CA VAL A 159 -2.68 0.93 -3.87
C VAL A 159 -1.81 1.26 -2.66
N LEU A 160 -2.34 1.07 -1.45
CA LEU A 160 -1.60 1.12 -0.19
C LEU A 160 -1.53 -0.29 0.39
N ASP A 161 -0.33 -0.83 0.47
CA ASP A 161 -0.04 -2.10 1.12
C ASP A 161 1.14 -1.95 2.10
N TYR A 162 1.40 -3.00 2.88
CA TYR A 162 2.48 -3.03 3.85
C TYR A 162 3.42 -4.18 3.57
N GLY A 163 4.72 -3.86 3.52
CA GLY A 163 5.80 -4.81 3.44
C GLY A 163 6.25 -5.32 4.81
N VAL A 164 7.41 -5.96 4.78
CA VAL A 164 8.12 -6.52 5.93
C VAL A 164 9.39 -5.71 6.15
N ARG A 165 9.77 -5.49 7.40
CA ARG A 165 11.10 -4.99 7.73
C ARG A 165 11.85 -6.05 8.49
N ALA A 166 13.10 -6.23 8.13
CA ALA A 166 13.96 -7.11 8.89
C ALA A 166 15.29 -6.41 9.19
N MET A 167 15.75 -6.55 10.43
CA MET A 167 17.03 -6.00 10.85
C MET A 167 17.61 -6.77 12.03
N LYS A 168 18.93 -6.81 12.11
CA LYS A 168 19.62 -7.19 13.35
C LYS A 168 19.38 -6.10 14.40
N THR A 169 18.78 -6.45 15.53
CA THR A 169 18.44 -5.50 16.59
C THR A 169 19.45 -5.48 17.72
N SER A 170 20.08 -6.61 18.01
CA SER A 170 21.13 -6.68 19.04
C SER A 170 22.01 -7.92 18.87
N THR A 171 23.14 -7.91 19.56
CA THR A 171 24.00 -9.08 19.75
C THR A 171 24.27 -9.22 21.25
N VAL A 172 23.94 -10.38 21.83
CA VAL A 172 23.98 -10.64 23.27
C VAL A 172 24.92 -11.79 23.57
N ASN A 173 25.65 -11.69 24.67
CA ASN A 173 26.49 -12.77 25.19
C ASN A 173 25.65 -13.71 26.07
N VAL A 174 25.55 -14.97 25.69
CA VAL A 174 24.82 -16.01 26.44
C VAL A 174 25.81 -17.06 26.93
N THR A 175 25.79 -17.33 28.23
CA THR A 175 26.66 -18.36 28.84
C THR A 175 26.02 -19.73 28.70
N GLN A 176 26.66 -20.63 27.95
CA GLN A 176 26.25 -22.03 27.77
C GLN A 176 27.29 -22.93 28.43
N GLY A 177 26.97 -23.46 29.62
CA GLY A 177 27.94 -24.17 30.45
C GLY A 177 29.12 -23.27 30.85
N ASN A 178 30.33 -23.61 30.42
CA ASN A 178 31.56 -22.82 30.66
C ASN A 178 31.97 -21.93 29.48
N GLN A 179 31.17 -21.87 28.41
CA GLN A 179 31.48 -21.09 27.21
C GLN A 179 30.51 -19.91 27.07
N THR A 180 31.03 -18.75 26.63
CA THR A 180 30.20 -17.61 26.25
C THR A 180 30.00 -17.64 24.74
N VAL A 181 28.74 -17.64 24.30
CA VAL A 181 28.34 -17.65 22.90
C VAL A 181 27.67 -16.33 22.55
N ARG A 182 28.04 -15.73 21.42
CA ARG A 182 27.41 -14.50 20.92
C ARG A 182 26.18 -14.84 20.09
N VAL A 183 25.01 -14.37 20.52
CA VAL A 183 23.72 -14.61 19.85
C VAL A 183 23.23 -13.30 19.24
N ASN A 184 23.01 -13.27 17.94
CA ASN A 184 22.38 -12.15 17.24
C ASN A 184 20.85 -12.27 17.35
N ASN A 185 20.17 -11.19 17.67
CA ASN A 185 18.71 -11.08 17.55
C ASN A 185 18.36 -10.38 16.25
N VAL A 186 17.56 -11.05 15.42
CA VAL A 186 17.01 -10.47 14.18
C VAL A 186 15.51 -10.37 14.33
N ASP A 187 15.00 -9.15 14.27
CA ASP A 187 13.57 -8.88 14.37
C ASP A 187 12.98 -8.64 12.99
N ILE A 188 11.91 -9.36 12.71
CA ILE A 188 11.15 -9.35 11.46
C ILE A 188 9.78 -8.78 11.80
N TRP A 189 9.58 -7.52 11.43
CA TRP A 189 8.39 -6.74 11.73
C TRP A 189 7.40 -6.85 10.58
N ILE A 190 6.19 -7.31 10.88
CA ILE A 190 5.11 -7.52 9.92
C ILE A 190 3.91 -6.69 10.36
N THR A 191 3.43 -5.81 9.48
CA THR A 191 2.15 -5.12 9.68
C THR A 191 1.07 -5.85 8.88
N ARG A 192 0.20 -6.57 9.58
CA ARG A 192 -0.90 -7.32 8.99
C ARG A 192 -2.16 -6.46 8.98
N ILE A 193 -2.60 -6.06 7.79
CA ILE A 193 -3.89 -5.40 7.60
C ILE A 193 -4.96 -6.50 7.56
N ASN A 194 -5.85 -6.51 8.54
CA ASN A 194 -6.99 -7.41 8.62
C ASN A 194 -8.24 -6.71 8.06
N ILE A 195 -8.73 -7.20 6.93
CA ILE A 195 -9.97 -6.77 6.28
C ILE A 195 -10.90 -7.97 6.27
N THR A 196 -12.14 -7.81 6.77
CA THR A 196 -13.05 -8.96 6.95
C THR A 196 -13.56 -9.51 5.63
N ASN A 197 -13.98 -8.63 4.72
CA ASN A 197 -14.52 -8.99 3.42
C ASN A 197 -14.03 -7.98 2.38
N TRP A 198 -14.03 -8.40 1.11
CA TRP A 198 -13.87 -7.43 0.03
C TRP A 198 -15.05 -6.45 0.09
N SER A 199 -14.75 -5.16 0.19
CA SER A 199 -15.77 -4.11 0.18
C SER A 199 -15.35 -2.93 -0.69
N THR A 200 -16.36 -2.22 -1.20
CA THR A 200 -16.20 -1.04 -2.06
C THR A 200 -17.01 0.12 -1.48
N TYR A 201 -16.40 1.30 -1.40
CA TYR A 201 -16.99 2.50 -0.81
C TYR A 201 -16.92 3.70 -1.76
N VAL A 202 -17.99 4.47 -1.75
CA VAL A 202 -18.21 5.73 -2.48
C VAL A 202 -18.90 6.69 -1.51
N GLY A 203 -18.66 7.99 -1.67
CA GLY A 203 -19.14 9.07 -0.82
C GLY A 203 -18.09 9.53 0.19
N GLU A 204 -18.57 10.10 1.28
CA GLU A 204 -17.74 10.57 2.39
C GLU A 204 -17.78 9.56 3.54
N PHE A 205 -16.62 9.14 4.02
CA PHE A 205 -16.51 8.18 5.11
C PHE A 205 -15.15 8.27 5.80
N ASP A 206 -15.08 7.73 7.01
CA ASP A 206 -13.84 7.64 7.78
C ASP A 206 -13.34 6.21 7.76
N LEU A 207 -12.18 5.97 7.16
CA LEU A 207 -11.53 4.67 7.24
C LEU A 207 -10.81 4.58 8.58
N ARG A 208 -11.19 3.59 9.38
CA ARG A 208 -10.68 3.38 10.74
C ARG A 208 -9.72 2.20 10.76
N VAL A 209 -8.65 2.36 11.52
CA VAL A 209 -7.72 1.30 11.89
C VAL A 209 -7.77 1.09 13.40
N HIS A 210 -7.84 -0.16 13.82
CA HIS A 210 -7.75 -0.56 15.21
C HIS A 210 -6.75 -1.71 15.38
N THR A 211 -5.81 -1.56 16.32
CA THR A 211 -4.82 -2.61 16.63
C THR A 211 -5.46 -3.70 17.46
N LEU A 212 -5.64 -4.88 16.87
CA LEU A 212 -6.19 -6.05 17.55
C LEU A 212 -5.14 -6.69 18.46
N THR A 213 -3.95 -6.92 17.93
CA THR A 213 -2.88 -7.61 18.65
C THR A 213 -1.51 -7.16 18.16
N VAL A 214 -0.55 -7.17 19.09
CA VAL A 214 0.89 -7.13 18.76
C VAL A 214 1.48 -8.37 19.41
N ALA A 215 1.91 -9.32 18.59
CA ALA A 215 2.43 -10.61 19.05
C ALA A 215 3.86 -10.81 18.57
N THR A 216 4.66 -11.49 19.39
CA THR A 216 6.03 -11.88 19.03
C THR A 216 6.15 -13.40 19.11
N GLU A 217 6.61 -13.99 18.01
CA GLU A 217 6.98 -15.40 17.95
C GLU A 217 8.50 -15.49 17.77
N SER A 218 9.17 -16.04 18.78
CA SER A 218 10.63 -16.17 18.81
C SER A 218 11.04 -17.59 18.45
N PHE A 219 12.01 -17.70 17.56
CA PHE A 219 12.61 -18.95 17.12
C PHE A 219 14.09 -18.94 17.46
N ALA A 220 14.45 -19.85 18.35
CA ALA A 220 15.81 -20.18 18.73
C ALA A 220 15.94 -21.70 18.59
N GLY A 221 17.15 -22.19 18.25
CA GLY A 221 17.40 -23.63 18.10
C GLY A 221 17.01 -24.46 19.32
N ASP A 222 17.09 -25.79 19.22
CA ASP A 222 16.63 -26.73 20.25
C ASP A 222 17.26 -26.50 21.65
N ASP A 223 18.43 -25.85 21.69
CA ASP A 223 19.13 -25.48 22.92
C ASP A 223 18.64 -24.16 23.55
N GLY A 224 17.67 -23.49 22.94
CA GLY A 224 17.12 -22.20 23.36
C GLY A 224 18.05 -20.99 23.15
N ASN A 225 19.24 -21.20 22.59
CA ASN A 225 20.30 -20.19 22.54
C ASN A 225 20.61 -19.73 21.10
N GLY A 226 19.65 -19.90 20.19
CA GLY A 226 19.74 -19.51 18.79
C GLY A 226 20.28 -20.62 17.88
N TYR A 227 20.06 -20.46 16.58
CA TYR A 227 20.59 -21.34 15.55
C TYR A 227 22.05 -21.01 15.25
N SER A 228 22.92 -22.02 15.16
CA SER A 228 24.32 -21.82 14.76
C SER A 228 24.41 -21.21 13.37
N LEU A 229 25.31 -20.25 13.16
CA LEU A 229 25.51 -19.63 11.86
C LEU A 229 26.52 -20.41 11.02
N GLY A 230 26.36 -20.34 9.69
CA GLY A 230 27.36 -20.83 8.75
C GLY A 230 28.62 -19.96 8.71
N ALA A 231 29.61 -20.36 7.91
CA ALA A 231 30.87 -19.63 7.77
C ALA A 231 30.70 -18.18 7.29
N GLU A 232 29.65 -17.91 6.52
CA GLU A 232 29.32 -16.58 5.98
C GLU A 232 28.79 -15.60 7.04
N LYS A 233 28.35 -16.10 8.21
CA LYS A 233 27.76 -15.28 9.29
C LYS A 233 26.70 -14.28 8.79
N GLN A 234 25.81 -14.76 7.93
CA GLN A 234 24.73 -13.97 7.33
C GLN A 234 23.37 -14.64 7.51
N CYS A 235 22.32 -13.81 7.55
CA CYS A 235 20.94 -14.26 7.54
C CYS A 235 20.25 -13.71 6.29
N ASN A 236 19.78 -14.61 5.45
CA ASN A 236 19.09 -14.27 4.20
C ASN A 236 17.58 -14.28 4.43
N ILE A 237 16.93 -13.18 4.08
CA ILE A 237 15.49 -13.02 4.23
C ILE A 237 14.91 -12.80 2.86
N SER A 238 13.85 -13.54 2.55
CA SER A 238 13.10 -13.41 1.31
C SER A 238 11.62 -13.21 1.62
N VAL A 239 10.99 -12.28 0.90
CA VAL A 239 9.61 -11.87 1.14
C VAL A 239 8.86 -11.82 -0.19
N ARG A 240 7.65 -12.36 -0.19
CA ARG A 240 6.73 -12.27 -1.32
C ARG A 240 5.33 -11.90 -0.84
N LEU A 241 4.79 -10.81 -1.37
CA LEU A 241 3.39 -10.40 -1.15
C LEU A 241 2.57 -10.74 -2.39
N GLY A 242 1.60 -11.65 -2.25
CA GLY A 242 0.75 -12.10 -3.34
C GLY A 242 1.56 -12.63 -4.53
N SER A 243 1.32 -12.04 -5.69
CA SER A 243 2.03 -12.34 -6.94
C SER A 243 3.22 -11.42 -7.22
N ASN A 244 3.61 -10.54 -6.28
CA ASN A 244 4.74 -9.66 -6.49
C ASN A 244 6.06 -10.44 -6.66
N PRO A 245 7.06 -9.87 -7.34
CA PRO A 245 8.39 -10.47 -7.40
C PRO A 245 8.95 -10.76 -6.01
N LEU A 246 9.72 -11.85 -5.91
CA LEU A 246 10.43 -12.19 -4.67
C LEU A 246 11.48 -11.12 -4.37
N ASP A 247 11.40 -10.53 -3.18
CA ASP A 247 12.38 -9.57 -2.68
C ASP A 247 13.30 -10.25 -1.67
N THR A 248 14.60 -10.00 -1.75
CA THR A 248 15.59 -10.65 -0.90
C THR A 248 16.56 -9.65 -0.31
N THR A 249 17.01 -9.90 0.91
CA THR A 249 18.10 -9.15 1.55
C THR A 249 18.95 -10.08 2.40
N SER A 250 20.21 -9.73 2.59
CA SER A 250 21.12 -10.40 3.51
C SER A 250 21.44 -9.45 4.66
N ILE A 251 21.38 -9.97 5.89
CA ILE A 251 21.74 -9.24 7.10
C ILE A 251 23.05 -9.84 7.62
N ASP A 252 24.09 -9.00 7.69
CA ASP A 252 25.37 -9.37 8.28
C ASP A 252 25.28 -9.51 9.81
N LEU A 253 25.77 -10.64 10.32
CA LEU A 253 25.73 -11.00 11.72
C LEU A 253 27.14 -11.09 12.29
N ASP A 254 27.33 -10.64 13.53
CA ASP A 254 28.64 -10.57 14.19
C ASP A 254 28.80 -11.55 15.35
N GLY A 255 27.71 -12.20 15.77
CA GLY A 255 27.74 -13.36 16.66
C GLY A 255 27.99 -14.70 15.96
N ASP A 256 27.84 -15.77 16.74
CA ASP A 256 28.04 -17.16 16.30
C ASP A 256 26.70 -17.90 16.14
N LYS A 257 25.64 -17.39 16.77
CA LYS A 257 24.27 -17.89 16.67
C LYS A 257 23.29 -16.79 16.31
N VAL A 258 22.08 -17.15 15.87
CA VAL A 258 20.98 -16.22 15.57
C VAL A 258 19.66 -16.68 16.19
N ALA A 259 18.95 -15.76 16.84
CA ALA A 259 17.55 -15.91 17.22
C ALA A 259 16.70 -15.01 16.31
N LEU A 260 15.57 -15.53 15.84
CA LEU A 260 14.67 -14.87 14.91
C LEU A 260 13.38 -14.52 15.63
N ASN A 261 12.97 -13.25 15.60
CA ASN A 261 11.73 -12.81 16.24
C ASN A 261 10.77 -12.27 15.19
N PHE A 262 9.63 -12.92 15.01
CA PHE A 262 8.54 -12.42 14.17
C PHE A 262 7.64 -11.55 15.03
N VAL A 263 7.69 -10.24 14.81
CA VAL A 263 6.84 -9.27 15.50
C VAL A 263 5.70 -8.88 14.57
N ILE A 264 4.50 -9.35 14.86
CA ILE A 264 3.32 -9.19 14.01
C ILE A 264 2.32 -8.26 14.68
N ALA A 265 2.09 -7.10 14.07
CA ALA A 265 0.99 -6.21 14.41
C ALA A 265 -0.22 -6.52 13.54
N THR A 266 -1.34 -6.91 14.16
CA THR A 266 -2.61 -7.14 13.45
C THR A 266 -3.51 -5.92 13.59
N LEU A 267 -3.81 -5.29 12.46
CA LEU A 267 -4.57 -4.06 12.35
C LEU A 267 -5.91 -4.32 11.66
N GLN A 268 -7.02 -4.22 12.39
CA GLN A 268 -8.35 -4.26 11.78
C GLN A 268 -8.63 -2.96 11.05
N VAL A 269 -9.02 -3.06 9.78
CA VAL A 269 -9.49 -1.92 8.98
C VAL A 269 -10.99 -2.06 8.72
N THR A 270 -11.73 -1.00 9.02
CA THR A 270 -13.19 -0.89 8.76
C THR A 270 -13.55 0.54 8.37
N VAL A 271 -14.66 0.69 7.67
CA VAL A 271 -15.34 2.00 7.48
C VAL A 271 -16.36 2.21 8.59
#